data_AF-A0A7T5RF14-F1
#
_entry.id   AF-A0A7T5RF14-F1
#
_cell.length_a   1.000
_cell.length_b   1.000
_cell.length_c   1.000
_cell.angle_alpha   90.00
_cell.angle_beta   90.00
_cell.angle_gamma   90.00
#
_symmetry.space_group_name_H-M   'P 1'
#
loop_
_entity.id
_entity.type
_entity.pdbx_description
1 polymer ?
#
loop_
_entity_poly.entity_id
_entity_poly.type
_entity_poly.pdbx_seq_one_letter_code
_entity_poly.pdbx_strand_id
1 'polypeptide(L)'
;MAETATNYADLQQARNESMQNTAPAKAATTEAAKLSVPNAVLLVLTALLIDGLQLFLTLIIIGVVVNWIIDVFALLLFYVWLKMLGMSMYESKGFKTLLSLIGAMGIEILPLVNSLPGWTAFAALTVIFEFSGHMPTLGKLAKLASFKKS
;
A
#
# COMPACT_ATOMS: atom_id res chain seq x y z
N MET A 1 -1.61 20.68 -59.61
CA MET A 1 -1.61 19.50 -58.72
C MET A 1 -0.72 19.66 -57.47
N ALA A 2 0.05 20.75 -57.31
CA ALA A 2 0.92 20.97 -56.15
C ALA A 2 0.22 21.66 -54.95
N GLU A 3 -0.84 22.45 -55.20
CA GLU A 3 -1.51 23.28 -54.19
C GLU A 3 -2.36 22.48 -53.18
N THR A 4 -2.91 21.34 -53.62
CA THR A 4 -3.68 20.45 -52.74
C THR A 4 -2.80 19.65 -51.80
N ALA A 5 -1.55 19.32 -52.18
CA ALA A 5 -0.64 18.54 -51.35
C ALA A 5 -0.16 19.29 -50.09
N THR A 6 0.05 20.60 -50.21
CA THR A 6 0.42 21.48 -49.09
C THR A 6 -0.67 21.50 -48.02
N ASN A 7 -1.93 21.57 -48.44
CA ASN A 7 -3.09 21.60 -47.55
C ASN A 7 -3.18 20.34 -46.66
N TYR A 8 -2.90 19.16 -47.21
CA TYR A 8 -2.91 17.92 -46.43
C TYR A 8 -1.73 17.79 -45.46
N ALA A 9 -0.58 18.39 -45.78
CA ALA A 9 0.57 18.41 -44.89
C ALA A 9 0.31 19.30 -43.67
N ASP A 10 -0.28 20.48 -43.88
CA ASP A 10 -0.61 21.43 -42.82
C ASP A 10 -1.68 20.86 -41.87
N LEU A 11 -2.68 20.15 -42.40
CA LEU A 11 -3.71 19.47 -41.60
C LEU A 11 -3.15 18.30 -40.79
N GLN A 12 -2.17 17.57 -41.32
CA GLN A 12 -1.47 16.51 -40.60
C GLN A 12 -0.58 17.09 -39.51
N GLN A 13 0.08 18.21 -39.78
CA GLN A 13 0.90 18.90 -38.80
C GLN A 13 0.04 19.46 -37.66
N ALA A 14 -1.07 20.13 -37.96
CA ALA A 14 -2.03 20.60 -36.95
C ALA A 14 -2.64 19.45 -36.13
N ARG A 15 -2.94 18.30 -36.77
CA ARG A 15 -3.38 17.09 -36.07
C ARG A 15 -2.28 16.57 -35.13
N ASN A 16 -1.04 16.47 -35.61
CA ASN A 16 0.08 15.96 -34.82
C ASN A 16 0.45 16.91 -33.66
N GLU A 17 0.37 18.22 -33.85
CA GLU A 17 0.55 19.24 -32.81
C GLU A 17 -0.56 19.19 -31.75
N SER A 18 -1.81 18.95 -32.17
CA SER A 18 -2.94 18.73 -31.24
C SER A 18 -2.78 17.43 -30.44
N MET A 19 -2.22 16.37 -31.04
CA MET A 19 -1.97 15.08 -30.39
C MET A 19 -0.70 15.07 -29.53
N GLN A 20 0.32 15.88 -29.85
CA GLN A 20 1.48 16.09 -28.98
C GLN A 20 1.12 16.91 -27.73
N ASN A 21 0.21 17.88 -27.83
CA ASN A 21 -0.31 18.63 -26.68
C ASN A 21 -1.40 17.89 -25.89
N THR A 22 -1.92 16.77 -26.40
CA THR A 22 -2.87 15.89 -25.69
C THR A 22 -2.31 14.50 -25.45
N ALA A 23 -0.98 14.33 -25.49
CA ALA A 23 -0.37 13.23 -24.74
C ALA A 23 -0.97 13.36 -23.33
N PRO A 24 -1.75 12.37 -22.85
CA PRO A 24 -2.33 12.48 -21.52
C PRO A 24 -1.11 12.55 -20.63
N ALA A 25 -0.80 13.75 -20.15
CA ALA A 25 0.03 13.95 -18.98
C ALA A 25 -0.61 12.98 -18.01
N LYS A 26 0.09 11.86 -17.77
CA LYS A 26 -0.34 10.80 -16.87
C LYS A 26 -0.51 11.55 -15.57
N ALA A 27 -1.72 12.02 -15.35
CA ALA A 27 -2.07 12.81 -14.20
C ALA A 27 -1.73 11.83 -13.10
N ALA A 28 -0.67 12.14 -12.37
CA ALA A 28 -0.34 11.46 -11.15
C ALA A 28 -1.46 11.84 -10.19
N THR A 29 -2.64 11.25 -10.41
CA THR A 29 -3.69 11.15 -9.43
C THR A 29 -2.98 10.47 -8.29
N THR A 30 -2.72 11.26 -7.25
CA THR A 30 -2.25 10.73 -5.98
C THR A 30 -3.38 9.80 -5.57
N GLU A 31 -3.21 8.49 -5.80
CA GLU A 31 -4.21 7.48 -5.45
C GLU A 31 -4.63 7.76 -4.02
N ALA A 32 -5.89 8.13 -3.83
CA ALA A 32 -6.42 8.43 -2.52
C ALA A 32 -6.20 7.23 -1.60
N ALA A 33 -5.79 7.49 -0.35
CA ALA A 33 -5.64 6.44 0.65
C ALA A 33 -6.95 5.63 0.75
N LYS A 34 -6.86 4.33 0.50
CA LYS A 34 -7.90 3.33 0.73
C LYS A 34 -8.11 3.07 2.24
N LEU A 35 -7.10 3.38 3.07
CA LEU A 35 -7.16 3.29 4.53
C LEU A 35 -7.43 4.67 5.15
N SER A 36 -8.56 4.81 5.85
CA SER A 36 -8.82 5.99 6.68
C SER A 36 -8.00 5.96 7.98
N VAL A 37 -7.73 7.12 8.59
CA VAL A 37 -6.98 7.21 9.86
C VAL A 37 -7.63 6.38 10.98
N PRO A 38 -8.96 6.42 11.21
CA PRO A 38 -9.58 5.55 12.21
C PRO A 38 -9.39 4.06 11.91
N ASN A 39 -9.50 3.65 10.64
CA ASN A 39 -9.28 2.25 10.25
C ASN A 39 -7.81 1.84 10.42
N ALA A 40 -6.86 2.74 10.18
CA ALA A 40 -5.44 2.51 10.41
C ALA A 40 -5.15 2.26 11.90
N VAL A 41 -5.73 3.07 12.78
CA VAL A 41 -5.60 2.90 14.23
C VAL A 41 -6.24 1.58 14.67
N LEU A 42 -7.46 1.29 14.20
CA LEU A 42 -8.14 0.03 14.51
C LEU A 42 -7.36 -1.20 14.03
N LEU A 43 -6.75 -1.13 12.85
CA LEU A 43 -5.92 -2.21 12.31
C LEU A 43 -4.75 -2.52 13.24
N VAL A 44 -4.01 -1.49 13.67
CA VAL A 44 -2.85 -1.64 14.56
C VAL A 44 -3.25 -2.12 15.95
N LEU A 45 -4.33 -1.56 16.53
CA LEU A 45 -4.81 -1.99 17.84
C LEU A 45 -5.31 -3.45 17.82
N THR A 46 -6.01 -3.85 16.76
CA THR A 46 -6.47 -5.24 16.60
C THR A 46 -5.29 -6.19 16.52
N ALA A 47 -4.27 -5.84 15.74
CA ALA A 47 -3.05 -6.63 15.62
C ALA A 47 -2.30 -6.75 16.96
N LEU A 48 -2.18 -5.64 17.70
CA LEU A 48 -1.56 -5.62 19.02
C LEU A 48 -2.31 -6.50 20.03
N LEU A 49 -3.65 -6.52 19.97
CA LEU A 49 -4.47 -7.39 20.81
C LEU A 49 -4.27 -8.87 20.47
N ILE A 50 -4.15 -9.21 19.19
CA ILE A 50 -3.90 -10.60 18.74
C ILE A 50 -2.51 -11.06 19.21
N ASP A 51 -1.46 -10.29 18.94
CA ASP A 51 -0.11 -10.61 19.40
C ASP A 51 -0.04 -10.70 20.93
N GLY A 52 -0.69 -9.78 21.64
CA GLY A 52 -0.77 -9.79 23.09
C GLY A 52 -1.49 -11.03 23.65
N LEU A 53 -2.57 -11.46 22.99
CA LEU A 53 -3.29 -12.69 23.34
C LEU A 53 -2.42 -13.92 23.10
N GLN A 54 -1.75 -14.01 21.95
CA GLN A 54 -0.87 -15.14 21.64
C GLN A 54 0.32 -15.23 22.60
N LEU A 55 0.93 -14.10 22.94
CA LEU A 55 1.97 -14.02 23.97
C LEU A 55 1.46 -14.51 25.33
N PHE A 56 0.28 -14.05 25.75
CA PHE A 56 -0.35 -14.49 26.99
C PHE A 56 -0.64 -16.00 27.00
N LEU A 57 -1.13 -16.55 25.89
CA LEU A 57 -1.41 -17.99 25.75
C LEU A 57 -0.14 -18.84 25.73
N THR A 58 0.95 -18.34 25.15
CA THR A 58 2.27 -18.98 25.20
C THR A 58 2.76 -19.13 26.64
N LEU A 59 2.58 -18.10 27.48
CA LEU A 59 3.02 -18.13 28.89
C LEU A 59 2.32 -19.20 29.73
N ILE A 60 1.09 -19.60 29.38
CA ILE A 60 0.32 -20.62 30.10
C ILE A 60 0.41 -22.03 29.48
N ILE A 61 1.37 -22.28 28.56
CA ILE A 61 1.70 -23.57 27.93
C ILE A 61 0.60 -24.15 27.00
N ILE A 62 -0.64 -23.70 27.11
CA ILE A 62 -1.76 -24.05 26.21
C ILE A 62 -1.55 -23.44 24.79
N GLY A 63 -0.66 -22.45 24.66
CA GLY A 63 -0.44 -21.69 23.43
C GLY A 63 0.05 -22.47 22.21
N VAL A 64 0.68 -23.63 22.34
CA VAL A 64 1.31 -24.30 21.18
C VAL A 64 0.30 -24.64 20.07
N VAL A 65 -0.86 -25.18 20.42
CA VAL A 65 -1.91 -25.53 19.44
C VAL A 65 -2.86 -24.36 19.21
N VAL A 66 -3.19 -23.62 20.27
CA VAL A 66 -4.18 -22.53 20.19
C VAL A 66 -3.64 -21.34 19.39
N ASN A 67 -2.35 -21.01 19.50
CA ASN A 67 -1.76 -19.91 18.74
C ASN A 67 -1.82 -20.17 17.24
N TRP A 68 -1.60 -21.40 16.79
CA TRP A 68 -1.69 -21.75 15.37
C TRP A 68 -3.11 -21.57 14.82
N ILE A 69 -4.12 -21.84 15.65
CA ILE A 69 -5.52 -21.58 15.30
C ILE A 69 -5.73 -20.06 15.19
N ILE A 70 -5.24 -19.29 16.16
CA ILE A 70 -5.32 -17.83 16.15
C ILE A 70 -4.64 -17.25 14.91
N ASP A 71 -3.49 -17.77 14.49
CA ASP A 71 -2.77 -17.31 13.30
C ASP A 71 -3.61 -17.47 12.02
N VAL A 72 -4.28 -18.61 11.87
CA VAL A 72 -5.17 -18.85 10.71
C VAL A 72 -6.34 -17.87 10.73
N PHE A 73 -6.95 -17.64 11.88
CA PHE A 73 -8.04 -16.68 12.01
C PHE A 73 -7.57 -15.24 11.79
N ALA A 74 -6.41 -14.85 12.31
CA ALA A 74 -5.81 -13.54 12.13
C ALA A 74 -5.51 -13.28 10.64
N LEU A 75 -4.90 -14.24 9.95
CA LEU A 75 -4.65 -14.17 8.52
C LEU A 75 -5.96 -13.91 7.74
N LEU A 76 -7.00 -14.70 8.00
CA LEU A 76 -8.29 -14.56 7.32
C LEU A 76 -8.97 -13.22 7.66
N LEU A 77 -8.96 -12.83 8.94
CA LEU A 77 -9.51 -11.56 9.42
C LEU A 77 -8.87 -10.39 8.67
N PHE A 78 -7.55 -10.31 8.67
CA PHE A 78 -6.82 -9.23 8.01
C PHE A 78 -6.98 -9.29 6.49
N TYR A 79 -6.94 -10.47 5.89
CA TYR A 79 -7.18 -10.61 4.45
C TYR A 79 -8.55 -10.05 4.05
N VAL A 80 -9.61 -10.47 4.75
CA VAL A 80 -10.98 -9.99 4.49
C VAL A 80 -11.09 -8.49 4.76
N TRP A 81 -10.47 -8.00 5.84
CA TRP A 81 -10.44 -6.57 6.16
C TRP A 81 -9.85 -5.75 5.02
N LEU A 82 -8.66 -6.10 4.52
CA LEU A 82 -8.03 -5.40 3.41
C LEU A 82 -8.88 -5.46 2.12
N LYS A 83 -9.55 -6.59 1.87
CA LYS A 83 -10.48 -6.74 0.73
C LYS A 83 -11.71 -5.84 0.88
N MET A 84 -12.28 -5.70 2.07
CA MET A 84 -13.40 -4.77 2.34
C MET A 84 -13.01 -3.31 2.13
N LEU A 85 -11.73 -2.95 2.35
CA LEU A 85 -11.20 -1.62 2.07
C LEU A 85 -10.91 -1.37 0.57
N GLY A 86 -11.17 -2.35 -0.30
CA GLY A 86 -10.92 -2.22 -1.74
C GLY A 86 -9.44 -2.26 -2.12
N MET A 87 -8.56 -2.77 -1.26
CA MET A 87 -7.16 -2.99 -1.64
C MET A 87 -7.06 -4.07 -2.71
N SER A 88 -6.53 -3.69 -3.87
CA SER A 88 -6.26 -4.61 -4.98
C SER A 88 -4.90 -5.24 -4.78
N MET A 89 -4.86 -6.57 -4.63
CA MET A 89 -3.61 -7.31 -4.43
C MET A 89 -2.74 -7.41 -5.68
N TYR A 90 -3.24 -6.96 -6.84
CA TYR A 90 -2.53 -6.97 -8.12
C TYR A 90 -1.78 -5.67 -8.39
N GLU A 91 -2.08 -4.60 -7.65
CA GLU A 91 -1.34 -3.33 -7.72
C GLU A 91 -0.05 -3.43 -6.91
N SER A 92 1.01 -2.69 -7.30
CA SER A 92 2.32 -2.77 -6.64
C SER A 92 2.26 -2.53 -5.12
N LYS A 93 1.39 -1.61 -4.65
CA LYS A 93 1.17 -1.36 -3.21
C LYS A 93 0.46 -2.54 -2.54
N GLY A 94 -0.65 -3.00 -3.10
CA GLY A 94 -1.41 -4.12 -2.54
C GLY A 94 -0.64 -5.43 -2.55
N PHE A 95 0.25 -5.65 -3.53
CA PHE A 95 1.14 -6.80 -3.55
C PHE A 95 2.15 -6.77 -2.38
N LYS A 96 2.71 -5.59 -2.04
CA LYS A 96 3.58 -5.44 -0.86
C LYS A 96 2.82 -5.69 0.44
N THR A 97 1.58 -5.20 0.54
CA THR A 97 0.70 -5.45 1.69
C THR A 97 0.37 -6.94 1.81
N LEU A 98 0.07 -7.62 0.70
CA LEU A 98 -0.15 -9.07 0.68
C LEU A 98 1.10 -9.85 1.12
N LEU A 99 2.28 -9.47 0.62
CA LEU A 99 3.53 -10.10 1.01
C LEU A 99 3.83 -9.89 2.49
N SER A 100 3.51 -8.71 3.03
CA SER A 100 3.61 -8.44 4.46
C SER A 100 2.62 -9.29 5.29
N LEU A 101 1.41 -9.51 4.78
CA LEU A 101 0.39 -10.33 5.44
C LEU A 101 0.83 -11.80 5.53
N ILE A 102 1.27 -12.36 4.40
CA ILE A 102 1.80 -13.73 4.34
C ILE A 102 3.08 -13.85 5.17
N GLY A 103 3.94 -12.83 5.11
CA GLY A 103 5.18 -12.75 5.89
C GLY A 103 4.94 -12.79 7.39
N ALA A 104 3.91 -12.11 7.89
CA ALA A 104 3.53 -12.17 9.32
C ALA A 104 3.22 -13.60 9.75
N MET A 105 2.38 -14.32 9.01
CA MET A 105 2.11 -15.74 9.29
C MET A 105 3.40 -16.58 9.26
N GLY A 106 4.31 -16.32 8.31
CA GLY A 106 5.59 -17.02 8.22
C GLY A 106 6.51 -16.81 9.42
N ILE A 107 6.47 -15.63 10.05
CA ILE A 107 7.21 -15.32 11.28
C ILE A 107 6.68 -16.16 12.45
N GLU A 108 5.35 -16.25 12.59
CA GLU A 108 4.70 -16.98 13.68
C GLU A 108 4.91 -18.50 13.61
N ILE A 109 5.08 -19.05 12.40
CA ILE A 109 5.37 -20.49 12.20
C ILE A 109 6.75 -20.87 12.72
N LEU A 110 7.71 -19.94 12.78
CA LEU A 110 9.06 -20.24 13.26
C LEU A 110 9.08 -20.29 14.80
N PRO A 111 9.29 -21.46 15.43
CA PRO A 111 9.19 -21.62 16.89
C PRO A 111 10.16 -20.73 17.69
N LEU A 112 11.23 -20.26 17.04
CA LEU A 112 12.27 -19.42 17.64
C LEU A 112 11.99 -17.91 17.50
N VAL A 113 11.04 -17.50 16.65
CA VAL A 113 10.75 -16.09 16.33
C VAL A 113 9.33 -15.66 16.74
N ASN A 114 8.52 -16.61 17.21
CA ASN A 114 7.18 -16.49 17.83
C ASN A 114 7.16 -15.64 19.13
N SER A 115 8.13 -14.76 19.32
CA SER A 115 8.13 -13.72 20.36
C SER A 115 8.07 -12.31 19.77
N LEU A 116 8.22 -12.18 18.44
CA LEU A 116 8.04 -10.90 17.76
C LEU A 116 6.54 -10.71 17.46
N PRO A 117 5.99 -9.50 17.65
CA PRO A 117 4.59 -9.20 17.35
C PRO A 117 4.38 -9.10 15.83
N GLY A 118 4.29 -10.26 15.15
CA GLY A 118 4.27 -10.36 13.70
C GLY A 118 3.05 -9.72 13.08
N TRP A 119 1.87 -9.87 13.70
CA TRP A 119 0.65 -9.23 13.23
C TRP A 119 0.72 -7.71 13.35
N THR A 120 1.28 -7.20 14.46
CA THR A 120 1.49 -5.77 14.68
C THR A 120 2.47 -5.21 13.65
N ALA A 121 3.55 -5.94 13.33
CA ALA A 121 4.48 -5.55 12.29
C ALA A 121 3.78 -5.46 10.92
N PHE A 122 2.94 -6.44 10.57
CA PHE A 122 2.12 -6.36 9.35
C PHE A 122 1.18 -5.14 9.34
N ALA A 123 0.48 -4.88 10.44
CA ALA A 123 -0.44 -3.74 10.52
C ALA A 123 0.33 -2.41 10.36
N ALA A 124 1.47 -2.27 11.03
CA ALA A 124 2.32 -1.08 10.91
C ALA A 124 2.85 -0.90 9.49
N LEU A 125 3.34 -1.96 8.85
CA LEU A 125 3.81 -1.92 7.46
C LEU A 125 2.68 -1.55 6.49
N THR A 126 1.48 -2.08 6.70
CA THR A 126 0.29 -1.73 5.91
C THR A 126 -0.02 -0.24 6.00
N VAL A 127 -0.01 0.32 7.21
CA VAL A 127 -0.17 1.77 7.44
C VAL A 127 0.93 2.55 6.73
N ILE A 128 2.19 2.16 6.89
CA ILE A 128 3.32 2.84 6.24
C ILE A 128 3.20 2.80 4.72
N PHE A 129 2.88 1.66 4.11
CA PHE A 129 2.74 1.55 2.65
C PHE A 129 1.60 2.40 2.11
N GLU A 130 0.52 2.55 2.88
CA GLU A 130 -0.61 3.38 2.48
C GLU A 130 -0.31 4.88 2.60
N PHE A 131 0.28 5.32 3.71
CA PHE A 131 0.55 6.73 3.97
C PHE A 131 1.86 7.24 3.37
N SER A 132 2.82 6.37 3.05
CA SER A 132 4.06 6.77 2.36
C SER A 132 3.83 7.37 0.97
N GLY A 133 2.72 7.01 0.31
CA GLY A 133 2.29 7.64 -0.94
C GLY A 133 1.77 9.08 -0.79
N HIS A 134 1.46 9.52 0.43
CA HIS A 134 0.85 10.81 0.73
C HIS A 134 1.84 11.86 1.26
N MET A 135 3.07 11.47 1.62
CA MET A 135 4.09 12.44 1.96
C MET A 135 4.61 13.11 0.68
N PRO A 136 4.61 14.46 0.57
CA PRO A 136 5.31 15.14 -0.50
C PRO A 136 6.77 14.68 -0.42
N THR A 137 7.27 14.09 -1.50
CA THR A 137 8.65 13.63 -1.57
C THR A 137 9.56 14.77 -1.10
N LEU A 138 10.52 14.48 -0.22
CA LEU A 138 11.50 15.46 0.28
C LEU A 138 12.10 16.30 -0.86
N GLY A 139 12.24 15.73 -2.06
CA GLY A 139 12.64 16.44 -3.28
C GLY A 139 11.69 17.55 -3.75
N LYS A 140 10.36 17.40 -3.60
CA LYS A 140 9.39 18.46 -3.91
C LYS A 140 9.50 19.62 -2.92
N LEU A 141 9.71 19.32 -1.63
CA LEU A 141 9.91 20.34 -0.60
C LEU A 141 11.25 21.08 -0.76
N ALA A 142 12.32 20.37 -1.10
CA ALA A 142 13.61 20.97 -1.43
C ALA A 142 13.53 21.90 -2.66
N LYS A 143 12.78 21.49 -3.69
CA LYS A 143 12.54 22.30 -4.89
C LYS A 143 11.67 23.54 -4.62
N LEU A 144 10.67 23.44 -3.74
CA LEU A 144 9.87 24.57 -3.27
C LEU A 144 10.70 25.56 -2.43
N ALA A 145 11.59 25.05 -1.57
CA ALA A 145 12.50 25.88 -0.80
C ALA A 145 13.54 26.60 -1.68
N SER A 146 14.01 25.97 -2.77
CA SER A 146 14.94 26.60 -3.70
C SER A 146 14.28 27.69 -4.57
N PHE A 147 12.99 27.55 -4.90
CA PHE A 147 12.25 28.53 -5.70
C PHE A 147 11.93 29.83 -4.95
N LYS A 148 11.86 29.81 -3.61
CA LYS A 148 11.63 31.01 -2.80
C LYS A 148 12.87 31.92 -2.67
N LYS A 149 14.02 31.51 -3.22
CA LYS A 149 15.30 32.24 -3.11
C LYS A 149 15.71 32.94 -4.42
N SER A 150 14.85 32.93 -5.45
CA SER A 150 15.00 33.75 -6.67
C SER A 150 14.06 34.94 -6.62
#